data_AF-A0A645IEQ4-F1
#
_entry.id   AF-A0A645IEQ4-F1
#
_cell.length_a   1.000
_cell.length_b   1.000
_cell.length_c   1.000
_cell.angle_alpha   90.00
_cell.angle_beta   90.00
_cell.angle_gamma   90.00
#
_symmetry.space_group_name_H-M   'P 1'
#
loop_
_entity.id
_entity.type
_entity.pdbx_description
1 polymer ?
#
loop_
_entity_poly.entity_id
_entity_poly.type
_entity_poly.pdbx_seq_one_letter_code
_entity_poly.pdbx_strand_id
1 'polypeptide(L)'
;MGGMSNQVFIAAREVIAIEFIIAFLLEIFIAGPLSLKLAFSVVNPREDKPYIVTTAIICATVCLMCPMMTFVATTMYNGISIEFLANWMEKIVFNFPLAFFSQLFFIQPFVRVVFGAIFKKQLEKEDECGEIEVA
;
A
#
# COMPACT_ATOMS: atom_id res chain seq x y z
N MET A 1 26.59 -14.06 5.01
CA MET A 1 25.81 -15.29 4.71
C MET A 1 24.77 -14.91 3.66
N GLY A 2 25.02 -15.25 2.40
CA GLY A 2 24.24 -14.74 1.26
C GLY A 2 24.21 -15.74 0.12
N GLY A 3 23.60 -16.91 0.34
CA GLY A 3 23.32 -17.88 -0.70
C GLY A 3 21.83 -18.17 -0.75
N MET A 4 21.18 -17.91 -1.88
CA MET A 4 19.81 -18.39 -2.13
C MET A 4 19.85 -19.92 -2.17
N SER A 5 19.41 -20.55 -1.08
CA SER A 5 19.23 -21.99 -0.96
C SER A 5 17.79 -22.27 -0.56
N ASN A 6 17.23 -23.39 -1.02
CA ASN A 6 15.85 -23.79 -0.73
C ASN A 6 15.55 -23.86 0.79
N GLN A 7 16.58 -24.08 1.61
CA GLN A 7 16.51 -24.04 3.08
C GLN A 7 16.03 -22.68 3.62
N VAL A 8 16.45 -21.58 2.99
CA VAL A 8 16.07 -20.22 3.40
C VAL A 8 14.58 -19.97 3.17
N PHE A 9 14.02 -20.49 2.08
CA PHE A 9 12.58 -20.37 1.81
C PHE A 9 11.72 -21.15 2.80
N ILE A 10 12.19 -22.33 3.23
CA ILE A 10 11.49 -23.13 4.25
C ILE A 10 11.53 -22.43 5.60
N ALA A 11 12.67 -21.88 6.00
CA ALA A 11 12.79 -21.12 7.25
C ALA A 11 12.00 -19.80 7.20
N ALA A 12 11.98 -19.12 6.06
CA ALA A 12 11.28 -17.86 5.88
C ALA A 12 9.75 -17.99 5.91
N ARG A 13 9.17 -19.16 5.60
CA ARG A 13 7.71 -19.34 5.51
C ARG A 13 6.99 -18.95 6.81
N GLU A 14 7.56 -19.32 7.96
CA GLU A 14 6.94 -19.11 9.27
C GLU A 14 7.07 -17.66 9.70
N VAL A 15 8.22 -17.05 9.40
CA VAL A 15 8.47 -15.63 9.68
C VAL A 15 7.57 -14.74 8.81
N ILE A 16 7.44 -15.04 7.52
CA ILE A 16 6.58 -14.33 6.58
C ILE A 16 5.12 -14.39 7.05
N ALA A 17 4.64 -15.54 7.50
CA ALA A 17 3.27 -15.69 7.98
C ALA A 17 2.99 -14.80 9.21
N ILE A 18 3.93 -14.75 10.16
CA ILE A 18 3.80 -13.93 11.38
C ILE A 18 3.85 -12.43 11.03
N GLU A 19 4.81 -12.01 10.21
CA GLU A 19 4.93 -10.63 9.75
C GLU A 19 3.69 -10.17 9.00
N PHE A 20 3.12 -11.03 8.16
CA PHE A 20 1.89 -10.75 7.43
C PHE A 20 0.71 -10.51 8.37
N ILE A 21 0.54 -11.35 9.38
CA ILE A 21 -0.54 -11.18 10.37
C ILE A 21 -0.39 -9.85 11.12
N ILE A 22 0.83 -9.51 11.56
CA ILE A 22 1.09 -8.25 12.26
C ILE A 22 0.83 -7.05 11.34
N ALA A 23 1.31 -7.11 10.09
CA ALA A 23 1.10 -6.05 9.11
C ALA A 23 -0.40 -5.85 8.80
N PHE A 24 -1.15 -6.95 8.66
CA PHE A 24 -2.59 -6.90 8.40
C PHE A 24 -3.37 -6.25 9.56
N LEU A 25 -3.01 -6.59 10.81
CA LEU A 25 -3.61 -5.96 11.98
C LEU A 25 -3.27 -4.46 12.05
N LEU A 26 -2.01 -4.08 11.83
CA LEU A 26 -1.60 -2.68 11.80
C LEU A 26 -2.33 -1.89 10.71
N GLU A 27 -2.53 -2.50 9.54
CA GLU A 27 -3.24 -1.87 8.43
C GLU A 27 -4.70 -1.57 8.80
N ILE A 28 -5.42 -2.55 9.34
CA ILE A 28 -6.85 -2.39 9.68
C ILE A 28 -7.05 -1.39 10.84
N PHE A 29 -6.23 -1.49 11.88
CA PHE A 29 -6.44 -0.73 13.11
C PHE A 29 -5.83 0.67 13.07
N ILE A 30 -4.70 0.85 12.38
CA ILE A 30 -3.94 2.11 12.41
C ILE A 30 -3.89 2.76 11.04
N ALA A 31 -3.36 2.06 10.03
CA ALA A 31 -3.11 2.67 8.73
C ALA A 31 -4.40 3.12 8.06
N GLY A 32 -5.44 2.28 8.04
CA GLY A 32 -6.74 2.58 7.44
C GLY A 32 -7.40 3.85 7.98
N PRO A 33 -7.68 3.96 9.30
CA PRO A 33 -8.32 5.17 9.83
C PRO A 33 -7.41 6.41 9.75
N LEU A 34 -6.09 6.25 9.84
CA LEU A 34 -5.15 7.36 9.79
C LEU A 34 -4.93 7.88 8.36
N SER A 35 -4.87 6.98 7.37
CA SER A 35 -4.71 7.34 5.96
C SER A 35 -5.93 8.05 5.42
N LEU A 36 -7.14 7.65 5.82
CA LEU A 36 -8.37 8.37 5.49
C LEU A 36 -8.38 9.78 6.08
N LYS A 37 -7.99 9.94 7.36
CA LYS A 37 -7.89 11.25 8.00
C LYS A 37 -6.88 12.16 7.30
N LEU A 38 -5.71 11.64 6.97
CA LEU A 38 -4.66 12.39 6.28
C LEU A 38 -5.05 12.72 4.84
N ALA A 39 -5.64 11.78 4.11
CA ALA A 39 -6.11 12.02 2.76
C ALA A 39 -7.21 13.08 2.75
N PHE A 40 -8.23 12.99 3.60
CA PHE A 40 -9.30 14.00 3.67
C PHE A 40 -8.83 15.37 4.19
N SER A 41 -7.63 15.45 4.80
CA SER A 41 -7.00 16.73 5.11
C SER A 41 -6.33 17.38 3.90
N VAL A 42 -5.96 16.61 2.88
CA VAL A 42 -5.20 17.08 1.70
C VAL A 42 -6.08 17.22 0.48
N VAL A 43 -7.09 16.36 0.32
CA VAL A 43 -8.04 16.36 -0.80
C VAL A 43 -9.46 16.60 -0.31
N ASN A 44 -10.25 17.32 -1.11
CA ASN A 44 -11.65 17.56 -0.81
C ASN A 44 -12.50 16.58 -1.61
N PRO A 45 -13.06 15.52 -1.00
CA PRO A 45 -13.80 14.49 -1.73
C PRO A 45 -15.07 15.00 -2.42
N ARG A 46 -15.50 16.25 -2.16
CA ARG A 46 -16.66 16.87 -2.81
C ARG A 46 -16.32 17.68 -4.06
N GLU A 47 -15.07 18.14 -4.20
CA GLU A 47 -14.65 19.01 -5.31
C GLU A 47 -13.66 18.28 -6.24
N ASP A 48 -12.88 17.34 -5.70
CA ASP A 48 -11.87 16.60 -6.45
C ASP A 48 -12.45 15.39 -7.17
N LYS A 49 -11.85 15.08 -8.32
CA LYS A 49 -12.23 13.90 -9.10
C LYS A 49 -11.96 12.62 -8.30
N PRO A 50 -12.83 11.59 -8.37
CA PRO A 50 -12.72 10.39 -7.55
C PRO A 50 -11.37 9.67 -7.69
N TYR A 51 -10.74 9.73 -8.88
CA TYR A 51 -9.41 9.15 -9.07
C TYR A 51 -8.31 9.85 -8.25
N ILE A 52 -8.43 11.16 -8.01
CA ILE A 52 -7.46 11.94 -7.21
C ILE A 52 -7.61 11.54 -5.75
N VAL A 53 -8.86 11.44 -5.28
CA VAL A 53 -9.18 11.07 -3.90
C VAL A 53 -8.65 9.67 -3.58
N THR A 54 -8.92 8.69 -4.44
CA THR A 54 -8.41 7.32 -4.25
C THR A 54 -6.89 7.27 -4.28
N THR A 55 -6.25 8.03 -5.19
CA THR A 55 -4.79 8.09 -5.28
C THR A 55 -4.19 8.70 -4.02
N ALA A 56 -4.78 9.76 -3.48
CA ALA A 56 -4.34 10.42 -2.24
C ALA A 56 -4.46 9.49 -1.03
N ILE A 57 -5.55 8.73 -0.91
CA ILE A 57 -5.72 7.73 0.15
C ILE A 57 -4.63 6.66 0.06
N ILE A 58 -4.40 6.10 -1.14
CA ILE A 58 -3.36 5.09 -1.34
C ILE A 58 -1.97 5.64 -1.01
N CYS A 59 -1.67 6.87 -1.45
CA CYS A 59 -0.40 7.53 -1.12
C CYS A 59 -0.25 7.70 0.39
N ALA A 60 -1.28 8.20 1.08
CA ALA A 60 -1.26 8.36 2.52
C ALA A 60 -1.08 7.02 3.24
N THR A 61 -1.75 5.96 2.80
CA THR A 61 -1.58 4.60 3.33
C THR A 61 -0.15 4.11 3.17
N VAL A 62 0.43 4.16 1.97
CA VAL A 62 1.82 3.70 1.74
C VAL A 62 2.79 4.52 2.58
N CYS A 63 2.57 5.84 2.67
CA CYS A 63 3.41 6.73 3.44
C CYS A 63 3.42 6.40 4.94
N LEU A 64 2.32 5.89 5.48
CA LEU A 64 2.19 5.49 6.88
C LEU A 64 2.60 4.03 7.10
N MET A 65 2.23 3.14 6.19
CA MET A 65 2.48 1.71 6.29
C MET A 65 3.97 1.40 6.17
N CYS A 66 4.69 2.03 5.25
CA CYS A 66 6.14 1.85 5.10
C CYS A 66 6.92 2.09 6.40
N PRO A 67 6.80 3.25 7.10
CA PRO A 67 7.51 3.48 8.35
C PRO A 67 7.03 2.58 9.49
N MET A 68 5.74 2.21 9.53
CA MET A 68 5.21 1.28 10.54
C MET A 68 5.76 -0.14 10.34
N MET A 69 5.79 -0.63 9.09
CA MET A 69 6.30 -1.96 8.78
C MET A 69 7.80 -2.05 9.02
N THR A 70 8.58 -1.04 8.60
CA THR A 70 10.02 -1.01 8.86
C THR A 70 10.31 -0.90 10.35
N PHE A 71 9.46 -0.23 11.13
CA PHE A 71 9.58 -0.16 12.59
C PHE A 71 9.41 -1.53 13.24
N VAL A 72 8.35 -2.27 12.87
CA VAL A 72 8.11 -3.63 13.37
C VAL A 72 9.25 -4.56 12.96
N ALA A 73 9.65 -4.55 11.69
CA ALA A 73 10.73 -5.39 11.20
C ALA A 73 12.06 -5.08 11.91
N THR A 74 12.40 -3.81 12.08
CA THR A 74 13.64 -3.41 12.77
C THR A 74 13.60 -3.86 14.24
N THR A 75 12.44 -3.76 14.89
CA THR A 75 12.26 -4.19 16.28
C THR A 75 12.39 -5.71 16.41
N MET A 76 11.83 -6.46 15.47
CA MET A 76 11.79 -7.92 15.49
C MET A 76 13.14 -8.56 15.12
N TYR A 77 13.91 -7.98 14.20
CA TYR A 77 15.18 -8.54 13.73
C TYR A 77 16.43 -7.98 14.41
N ASN A 78 16.46 -6.68 14.74
CA ASN A 78 17.66 -6.03 15.29
C ASN A 78 17.55 -5.72 16.81
N GLY A 79 16.35 -5.82 17.39
CA GLY A 79 16.10 -5.42 18.78
C GLY A 79 16.22 -3.91 19.02
N ILE A 80 15.88 -3.44 20.22
CA ILE A 80 16.01 -2.03 20.63
C ILE A 80 17.47 -1.77 21.02
N SER A 81 18.31 -1.54 20.02
CA SER A 81 19.69 -1.06 20.19
C SER A 81 19.76 0.47 20.21
N ILE A 82 20.87 1.04 20.68
CA ILE A 82 21.10 2.50 20.66
C ILE A 82 21.05 3.07 19.23
N GLU A 83 21.36 2.25 18.22
CA GLU A 83 21.31 2.62 16.80
C GLU A 83 19.97 2.28 16.13
N PHE A 84 18.96 1.86 16.89
CA PHE A 84 17.65 1.50 16.37
C PHE A 84 17.02 2.62 15.53
N LEU A 85 17.08 3.86 16.02
CA LEU A 85 16.50 5.01 15.32
C LEU A 85 17.25 5.30 14.01
N ALA A 86 18.57 5.17 14.01
CA ALA A 86 19.41 5.35 12.83
C ALA A 86 19.11 4.28 11.77
N ASN A 87 19.10 3.01 12.17
CA ASN A 87 18.78 1.88 11.29
C ASN A 87 17.35 1.98 10.75
N TRP A 88 16.38 2.38 11.57
CA TRP A 88 14.99 2.55 11.14
C TRP A 88 14.84 3.68 10.12
N MET A 89 15.42 4.85 10.38
CA MET A 89 15.41 5.98 9.44
C MET A 89 16.12 5.65 8.13
N GLU A 90 17.27 4.98 8.19
CA GLU A 90 17.99 4.54 6.99
C GLU A 90 17.11 3.62 6.14
N LYS A 91 16.47 2.62 6.75
CA LYS A 91 15.56 1.71 6.04
C LYS A 91 14.36 2.43 5.43
N ILE A 92 13.80 3.42 6.11
CA ILE A 92 12.73 4.26 5.55
C ILE A 92 13.25 5.00 4.33
N VAL A 93 14.35 5.73 4.43
CA VAL A 93 14.87 6.57 3.33
C VAL A 93 15.24 5.74 2.10
N PHE A 94 15.74 4.52 2.27
CA PHE A 94 16.04 3.64 1.14
C PHE A 94 14.82 2.94 0.55
N ASN A 95 13.89 2.45 1.38
CA ASN A 95 12.78 1.62 0.93
C ASN A 95 11.56 2.46 0.48
N PHE A 96 11.26 3.53 1.20
CA PHE A 96 10.07 4.34 0.99
C PHE A 96 9.97 4.95 -0.41
N PRO A 97 11.01 5.60 -0.98
CA PRO A 97 10.87 6.23 -2.28
C PRO A 97 10.60 5.20 -3.37
N LEU A 98 11.33 4.08 -3.35
CA LEU A 98 11.14 3.01 -4.32
C LEU A 98 9.72 2.42 -4.22
N ALA A 99 9.27 2.10 -3.01
CA ALA A 99 7.93 1.57 -2.79
C ALA A 99 6.84 2.56 -3.24
N PHE A 100 6.98 3.83 -2.83
CA PHE A 100 6.04 4.90 -3.16
C PHE A 100 5.93 5.15 -4.67
N PHE A 101 7.06 5.26 -5.37
CA PHE A 101 7.06 5.45 -6.82
C PHE A 101 6.56 4.21 -7.55
N SER A 102 6.88 3.01 -7.07
CA SER A 102 6.35 1.78 -7.66
C SER A 102 4.82 1.70 -7.53
N GLN A 103 4.27 2.12 -6.39
CA GLN A 103 2.82 2.19 -6.18
C GLN A 103 2.14 3.17 -7.12
N LEU A 104 2.68 4.40 -7.25
CA LEU A 104 2.11 5.46 -8.08
C LEU A 104 2.19 5.14 -9.58
N PHE A 105 3.36 4.73 -10.08
CA PHE A 105 3.61 4.62 -11.51
C PHE A 105 3.32 3.25 -12.11
N PHE A 106 3.34 2.17 -11.31
CA PHE A 106 3.16 0.82 -11.83
C PHE A 106 1.86 0.21 -11.31
N ILE A 107 1.68 0.15 -10.00
CA ILE A 107 0.57 -0.60 -9.39
C ILE A 107 -0.77 0.08 -9.71
N GLN A 108 -0.88 1.39 -9.59
CA GLN A 108 -2.12 2.11 -9.93
C GLN A 108 -2.57 1.95 -11.39
N PRO A 109 -1.73 2.20 -12.42
CA PRO A 109 -2.16 1.98 -13.81
C PRO A 109 -2.39 0.51 -14.11
N PHE A 110 -1.62 -0.41 -13.52
CA PHE A 110 -1.84 -1.84 -13.67
C PHE A 110 -3.23 -2.26 -13.15
N VAL A 111 -3.59 -1.84 -11.94
CA VAL A 111 -4.93 -2.14 -11.37
C VAL A 111 -6.03 -1.58 -12.26
N ARG A 112 -5.87 -0.36 -12.80
CA ARG A 112 -6.86 0.23 -13.72
C ARG A 112 -7.02 -0.57 -15.01
N VAL A 113 -5.91 -1.02 -15.62
CA VAL A 113 -5.94 -1.85 -16.83
C VAL A 113 -6.61 -3.19 -16.55
N VAL A 114 -6.26 -3.84 -15.44
CA VAL A 114 -6.82 -5.14 -15.04
C VAL A 114 -8.32 -5.01 -14.75
N PHE A 115 -8.74 -4.00 -13.98
CA PHE A 115 -10.16 -3.75 -13.73
C PHE A 115 -10.93 -3.42 -15.02
N GLY A 116 -10.38 -2.55 -15.87
CA GLY A 116 -10.98 -2.23 -17.17
C GLY A 116 -11.11 -3.45 -18.08
N ALA A 117 -10.14 -4.38 -18.05
CA ALA A 117 -10.19 -5.60 -18.84
C ALA A 117 -11.21 -6.62 -18.29
N ILE A 118 -11.27 -6.79 -16.97
CA ILE A 118 -12.18 -7.75 -16.32
C ILE A 118 -13.64 -7.25 -16.35
N PHE A 119 -13.87 -5.95 -16.12
CA PHE A 119 -15.21 -5.35 -16.02
C PHE A 119 -15.67 -4.63 -17.29
N LYS A 120 -14.98 -4.80 -18.41
CA LYS A 120 -15.29 -4.14 -19.70
C LYS A 120 -16.78 -4.22 -20.08
N LYS A 121 -17.39 -5.40 -19.92
CA LYS A 121 -18.80 -5.66 -20.26
C LYS A 121 -19.81 -5.01 -19.32
N GLN A 122 -19.42 -4.68 -18.08
CA GLN A 122 -20.31 -3.98 -17.14
C GLN A 122 -20.29 -2.47 -17.38
N LEU A 123 -19.13 -1.93 -17.76
CA LEU A 123 -18.98 -0.53 -18.14
C LEU A 123 -19.72 -0.21 -19.46
N GLU A 124 -19.62 -1.09 -20.47
CA GLU A 124 -20.34 -0.93 -21.75
C GLU A 124 -21.87 -0.93 -21.58
N LYS A 125 -22.40 -1.69 -20.61
CA LYS A 125 -23.84 -1.73 -20.32
C LYS A 125 -24.38 -0.49 -19.62
N GLU A 126 -23.53 0.21 -18.86
CA GLU A 126 -23.91 1.40 -18.10
C GLU A 126 -23.99 2.62 -19.02
N ASP A 127 -23.12 2.70 -20.02
CA ASP A 127 -23.20 3.71 -21.09
C ASP A 127 -24.44 3.50 -22.00
N GLU A 128 -24.76 2.25 -22.37
CA GLU A 128 -25.98 1.94 -23.15
C GLU A 128 -27.28 2.21 -22.36
N CYS A 129 -27.32 1.89 -21.06
CA CYS A 129 -28.49 2.14 -20.21
C CYS A 129 -28.69 3.64 -19.94
N GLY A 130 -27.60 4.40 -19.81
CA GLY A 130 -27.63 5.85 -19.63
C GLY A 130 -28.11 6.61 -20.88
N GLU A 131 -27.78 6.15 -22.09
CA GLU A 131 -28.32 6.75 -23.32
C GLU A 131 -29.82 6.49 -23.50
N ILE A 132 -30.34 5.35 -23.03
CA ILE A 132 -31.78 5.02 -23.13
C ILE A 132 -32.63 5.83 -22.13
N GLU A 133 -32.07 6.23 -20.98
CA GLU A 133 -32.79 7.05 -19.99
C GLU A 133 -32.83 8.56 -20.34
N VAL A 134 -31.98 9.00 -21.28
CA VAL A 134 -31.85 10.42 -21.70
C VAL A 134 -32.51 10.68 -23.07
N ALA A 135 -32.93 9.63 -23.80
CA ALA A 135 -33.67 9.70 -25.06
C ALA A 135 -35.19 9.64 -24.86
#